data_AF-V4A7N6-F1
#
_entry.id   AF-V4A7N6-F1
#
_cell.length_a   1.000
_cell.length_b   1.000
_cell.length_c   1.000
_cell.angle_alpha   90.00
_cell.angle_beta   90.00
_cell.angle_gamma   90.00
#
_symmetry.space_group_name_H-M   'P 1'
#
loop_
_entity.id
_entity.type
_entity.pdbx_description
1 polymer ?
#
loop_
_entity_poly.entity_id
_entity_poly.type
_entity_poly.pdbx_seq_one_letter_code
_entity_poly.pdbx_strand_id
1 'polypeptide(L)'
;MSTIHKTAVVGFTKGDLYESSRPSYTDLTVERIIEEFQNLGQGQEVKYDIVELGAGTGKFTNLITKKLRNVRYLATEPSDGFYQTFQELYPYIESLQCTASKIPLKNHSVKDLDLDGVEFGGNIKFLVQNIMSVSVVNALSEENKQKLGEKVYQFLYKVHGDTEFIKIPFKTKIVIYKVK
;
A
#
# COMPACT_ATOMS: atom_id res chain seq x y z
N MET A 1 -28.38 -9.48 15.46
CA MET A 1 -28.42 -8.31 14.55
C MET A 1 -27.38 -7.33 15.04
N SER A 2 -26.21 -7.26 14.40
CA SER A 2 -25.16 -6.31 14.81
C SER A 2 -25.36 -5.01 14.05
N THR A 3 -25.80 -3.98 14.76
CA THR A 3 -25.94 -2.62 14.24
C THR A 3 -24.55 -2.05 14.14
N ILE A 4 -23.91 -2.18 12.98
CA ILE A 4 -22.65 -1.50 12.69
C ILE A 4 -22.92 0.00 12.83
N HIS A 5 -22.18 0.66 13.72
CA HIS A 5 -22.26 2.10 13.94
C HIS A 5 -22.00 2.78 12.59
N LYS A 6 -22.98 3.55 12.07
CA LYS A 6 -22.90 4.26 10.77
C LYS A 6 -21.60 5.05 10.57
N THR A 7 -20.96 5.45 11.67
CA THR A 7 -19.65 6.10 11.72
C THR A 7 -18.51 5.29 11.09
N ALA A 8 -18.54 3.95 11.19
CA ALA A 8 -17.53 3.09 10.56
C ALA A 8 -17.60 3.20 9.03
N VAL A 9 -18.81 3.26 8.46
CA VAL A 9 -19.06 3.31 7.01
C VAL A 9 -18.58 4.63 6.38
N VAL A 10 -18.71 5.75 7.10
CA VAL A 10 -18.38 7.08 6.57
C VAL A 10 -16.87 7.37 6.58
N GLY A 11 -16.09 6.66 7.40
CA GLY A 11 -14.63 6.82 7.45
C GLY A 11 -13.86 6.17 6.29
N PHE A 12 -14.53 5.42 5.40
CA PHE A 12 -13.88 4.60 4.38
C PHE A 12 -13.55 5.31 3.07
N THR A 13 -14.08 6.51 2.83
CA THR A 13 -14.13 7.09 1.47
C THR A 13 -13.19 8.26 1.20
N LYS A 14 -12.33 8.67 2.15
CA LYS A 14 -11.40 9.79 1.94
C LYS A 14 -9.94 9.39 2.17
N GLY A 15 -9.16 9.37 1.07
CA GLY A 15 -7.71 9.18 1.10
C GLY A 15 -6.97 10.20 1.97
N ASP A 16 -7.50 11.42 2.10
CA ASP A 16 -6.91 12.49 2.89
C ASP A 16 -6.83 12.18 4.39
N LEU A 17 -7.87 11.56 4.94
CA LEU A 17 -7.90 11.13 6.35
C LEU A 17 -6.89 10.00 6.59
N TYR A 18 -6.79 9.05 5.65
CA TYR A 18 -5.79 7.98 5.71
C TYR A 18 -4.35 8.51 5.64
N GLU A 19 -4.09 9.48 4.76
CA GLU A 19 -2.75 10.05 4.57
C GLU A 19 -2.24 10.79 5.81
N SER A 20 -3.11 11.56 6.45
CA SER A 20 -2.77 12.36 7.65
C SER A 20 -2.53 11.50 8.89
N SER A 21 -3.16 10.34 9.02
CA SER A 21 -3.03 9.48 10.21
C SER A 21 -2.00 8.36 10.08
N ARG A 22 -1.55 8.01 8.87
CA ARG A 22 -0.61 6.88 8.69
C ARG A 22 0.84 7.28 9.05
N PRO A 23 1.55 6.49 9.87
CA PRO A 23 2.97 6.73 10.16
C PRO A 23 3.82 6.77 8.87
N SER A 24 4.90 7.54 8.91
CA SER A 24 5.88 7.57 7.83
C SER A 24 6.86 6.41 7.94
N TYR A 25 7.59 6.15 6.85
CA TYR A 25 8.71 5.21 6.83
C TYR A 25 9.93 5.83 7.52
N THR A 26 10.70 5.02 8.25
CA THR A 26 11.93 5.48 8.89
C THR A 26 13.05 5.66 7.87
N ASP A 27 14.01 6.56 8.11
CA ASP A 27 15.15 6.74 7.21
C ASP A 27 15.95 5.44 7.04
N LEU A 28 16.15 4.66 8.11
CA LEU A 28 16.82 3.37 8.07
C LEU A 28 16.11 2.38 7.14
N THR A 29 14.77 2.34 7.16
CA THR A 29 13.99 1.52 6.23
C THR A 29 14.28 1.94 4.79
N VAL A 30 14.26 3.25 4.52
CA VAL A 30 14.48 3.79 3.17
C VAL A 30 15.93 3.54 2.69
N GLU A 31 16.92 3.67 3.57
CA GLU A 31 18.33 3.41 3.24
C GLU A 31 18.57 1.95 2.86
N ARG A 32 18.07 0.99 3.65
CA ARG A 32 18.16 -0.44 3.33
C ARG A 32 17.56 -0.77 1.97
N ILE A 33 16.43 -0.15 1.65
CA ILE A 33 15.77 -0.34 0.35
C ILE A 33 16.66 0.17 -0.80
N ILE A 34 17.30 1.32 -0.62
CA ILE A 34 18.23 1.88 -1.60
C ILE A 34 19.44 0.98 -1.80
N GLU A 35 20.01 0.44 -0.72
CA GLU A 35 21.11 -0.53 -0.78
C GLU A 35 20.71 -1.77 -1.58
N GLU A 36 19.54 -2.34 -1.32
CA GLU A 36 19.00 -3.46 -2.10
C GLU A 36 18.85 -3.07 -3.59
N PHE A 37 18.35 -1.88 -3.90
CA PHE A 37 18.26 -1.41 -5.29
C PHE A 37 19.61 -1.23 -5.98
N GLN A 38 20.60 -0.67 -5.28
CA GLN A 38 21.95 -0.46 -5.82
C GLN A 38 22.65 -1.80 -6.11
N ASN A 39 22.41 -2.81 -5.29
CA ASN A 39 22.98 -4.15 -5.44
C ASN A 39 22.39 -4.94 -6.63
N LEU A 40 21.28 -4.48 -7.22
CA LEU A 40 20.59 -5.23 -8.27
C LEU A 40 21.19 -5.06 -9.67
N GLY A 41 22.11 -4.10 -9.85
CA GLY A 41 22.81 -3.82 -11.11
C GLY A 41 21.91 -3.13 -12.15
N GLN A 42 22.47 -2.23 -12.96
CA GLN A 42 21.74 -1.60 -14.07
C GLN A 42 21.72 -2.53 -15.28
N GLY A 43 20.53 -2.99 -15.65
CA GLY A 43 20.31 -3.82 -16.82
C GLY A 43 19.91 -2.99 -18.03
N GLN A 44 20.47 -3.30 -19.21
CA GLN A 44 19.97 -2.72 -20.46
C GLN A 44 18.73 -3.50 -20.93
N GLU A 45 17.66 -2.78 -21.31
CA GLU A 45 16.47 -3.30 -22.03
C GLU A 45 15.19 -3.69 -21.24
N VAL A 46 14.90 -3.09 -20.07
CA VAL A 46 13.53 -3.08 -19.47
C VAL A 46 12.90 -1.69 -19.54
N LYS A 47 11.57 -1.55 -19.45
CA LYS A 47 10.91 -0.21 -19.45
C LYS A 47 11.02 0.49 -18.09
N TYR A 48 10.89 -0.27 -17.00
CA TYR A 48 11.02 0.20 -15.61
C TYR A 48 12.01 -0.67 -14.87
N ASP A 49 12.77 -0.05 -13.97
CA ASP A 49 13.68 -0.74 -13.06
C ASP A 49 12.91 -1.17 -11.78
N ILE A 50 11.92 -0.36 -11.38
CA ILE A 50 11.08 -0.60 -10.19
C ILE A 50 9.60 -0.44 -10.54
N VAL A 51 8.78 -1.38 -10.06
CA VAL A 51 7.32 -1.27 -10.05
C VAL A 51 6.81 -1.43 -8.62
N GLU A 52 6.20 -0.38 -8.10
CA GLU A 52 5.56 -0.37 -6.79
C GLU A 52 4.11 -0.84 -6.91
N LEU A 53 3.71 -1.80 -6.07
CA LEU A 53 2.36 -2.35 -6.06
C LEU A 53 1.55 -1.76 -4.91
N GLY A 54 0.44 -1.09 -5.24
CA GLY A 54 -0.41 -0.46 -4.22
C GLY A 54 0.29 0.74 -3.57
N ALA A 55 0.74 1.69 -4.40
CA ALA A 55 1.44 2.89 -3.96
C ALA A 55 0.60 3.78 -3.01
N GLY A 56 -0.71 3.55 -2.97
CA GLY A 56 -1.67 4.34 -2.23
C GLY A 56 -1.64 5.78 -2.71
N THR A 57 -1.62 6.69 -1.75
CA THR A 57 -1.48 8.14 -1.94
C THR A 57 -0.05 8.59 -2.29
N GLY A 58 0.94 7.68 -2.33
CA GLY A 58 2.31 7.98 -2.79
C GLY A 58 3.32 8.36 -1.72
N LYS A 59 3.00 8.21 -0.41
CA LYS A 59 3.94 8.52 0.70
C LYS A 59 5.29 7.82 0.54
N PHE A 60 5.28 6.51 0.24
CA PHE A 60 6.50 5.75 0.00
C PHE A 60 7.19 6.19 -1.30
N THR A 61 6.43 6.29 -2.38
CA THR A 61 6.91 6.72 -3.71
C THR A 61 7.67 8.03 -3.65
N ASN A 62 7.14 9.04 -2.97
CA ASN A 62 7.77 10.35 -2.82
C ASN A 62 9.07 10.30 -1.99
N LEU A 63 9.14 9.44 -0.97
CA LEU A 63 10.36 9.26 -0.18
C LEU A 63 11.46 8.60 -1.01
N ILE A 64 11.13 7.54 -1.76
CA ILE A 64 12.13 6.74 -2.47
C ILE A 64 12.63 7.42 -3.74
N THR A 65 11.74 8.06 -4.51
CA THR A 65 12.11 8.74 -5.77
C THR A 65 12.98 9.97 -5.55
N LYS A 66 12.93 10.59 -4.36
CA LYS A 66 13.85 11.67 -3.98
C LYS A 66 15.28 11.21 -3.69
N LYS A 67 15.43 9.97 -3.22
CA LYS A 67 16.73 9.41 -2.83
C LYS A 67 17.36 8.58 -3.94
N LEU A 68 16.56 7.93 -4.79
CA LEU A 68 17.03 7.23 -5.98
C LEU A 68 17.43 8.20 -7.09
N ARG A 69 18.51 7.89 -7.80
CA ARG A 69 18.97 8.65 -8.98
C ARG A 69 19.01 7.74 -10.20
N ASN A 70 18.56 8.25 -11.35
CA ASN A 70 18.60 7.56 -12.64
C ASN A 70 17.86 6.20 -12.65
N VAL A 71 16.73 6.11 -11.94
CA VAL A 71 15.89 4.90 -11.89
C VAL A 71 14.55 5.17 -12.57
N ARG A 72 14.12 4.28 -13.46
CA ARG A 72 12.79 4.30 -14.07
C ARG A 72 11.81 3.62 -13.15
N TYR A 73 10.89 4.40 -12.58
CA TYR A 73 9.98 3.98 -11.54
C TYR A 73 8.54 4.05 -12.04
N LEU A 74 7.76 3.00 -11.81
CA LEU A 74 6.31 3.00 -12.02
C LEU A 74 5.58 2.74 -10.70
N ALA A 75 4.75 3.69 -10.28
CA ALA A 75 3.83 3.50 -9.17
C ALA A 75 2.50 2.93 -9.67
N THR A 76 2.03 1.81 -9.10
CA THR A 76 0.72 1.25 -9.44
C THR A 76 -0.25 1.31 -8.27
N GLU A 77 -1.50 1.67 -8.53
CA GLU A 77 -2.52 1.79 -7.47
C GLU A 77 -3.89 1.33 -8.01
N PRO A 78 -4.56 0.36 -7.38
CA PRO A 78 -5.87 -0.11 -7.86
C PRO A 78 -7.06 0.79 -7.49
N SER A 79 -7.00 1.55 -6.40
CA SER A 79 -8.13 2.35 -5.89
C SER A 79 -8.23 3.69 -6.59
N ASP A 80 -9.39 3.98 -7.20
CA ASP A 80 -9.69 5.26 -7.88
C ASP A 80 -9.34 6.46 -7.00
N GLY A 81 -9.85 6.51 -5.77
CA GLY A 81 -9.65 7.65 -4.87
C GLY A 81 -8.20 7.84 -4.45
N PHE A 82 -7.45 6.75 -4.25
CA PHE A 82 -6.04 6.85 -3.86
C PHE A 82 -5.17 7.24 -5.05
N TYR A 83 -5.49 6.71 -6.24
CA TYR A 83 -4.82 7.06 -7.48
C TYR A 83 -5.03 8.53 -7.85
N GLN A 84 -6.24 9.05 -7.66
CA GLN A 84 -6.53 10.48 -7.86
C GLN A 84 -5.69 11.34 -6.90
N THR A 85 -5.71 11.06 -5.60
CA THR A 85 -4.87 11.78 -4.62
C THR A 85 -3.38 11.68 -4.97
N PHE A 86 -2.91 10.51 -5.40
CA PHE A 86 -1.53 10.33 -5.86
C PHE A 86 -1.20 11.27 -7.03
N GLN A 87 -2.05 11.31 -8.05
CA GLN A 87 -1.83 12.13 -9.25
C GLN A 87 -1.87 13.63 -8.94
N GLU A 88 -2.69 14.05 -7.98
CA GLU A 88 -2.73 15.43 -7.50
C GLU A 88 -1.45 15.82 -6.75
N LEU A 89 -0.94 14.94 -5.87
CA LEU A 89 0.26 15.22 -5.06
C LEU A 89 1.56 15.08 -5.85
N TYR A 90 1.62 14.13 -6.78
CA TYR A 90 2.84 13.71 -7.49
C TYR A 90 2.62 13.60 -9.01
N PRO A 91 2.16 14.66 -9.70
CA PRO A 91 1.83 14.60 -11.13
C PRO A 91 3.04 14.33 -12.04
N TYR A 92 4.25 14.51 -11.50
CA TYR A 92 5.52 14.29 -12.21
C TYR A 92 6.07 12.86 -12.07
N ILE A 93 5.46 12.02 -11.22
CA ILE A 93 5.86 10.62 -11.06
C ILE A 93 4.97 9.76 -11.98
N GLU A 94 5.61 8.95 -12.82
CA GLU A 94 4.89 8.04 -13.70
C GLU A 94 4.11 7.00 -12.88
N SER A 95 2.81 6.89 -13.16
CA SER A 95 1.91 6.04 -12.41
C SER A 95 0.90 5.37 -13.32
N LEU A 96 0.37 4.22 -12.88
CA LEU A 96 -0.65 3.48 -13.60
C LEU A 96 -1.72 2.96 -12.63
N GLN A 97 -2.98 3.24 -12.96
CA GLN A 97 -4.08 2.62 -12.23
C GLN A 97 -4.27 1.17 -12.67
N CYS A 98 -3.88 0.22 -11.82
CA CYS A 98 -4.11 -1.20 -12.08
C CYS A 98 -4.06 -2.05 -10.81
N THR A 99 -4.67 -3.23 -10.87
CA THR A 99 -4.49 -4.29 -9.85
C THR A 99 -3.18 -5.03 -10.07
N ALA A 100 -2.58 -5.56 -9.00
CA ALA A 100 -1.36 -6.37 -9.08
C ALA A 100 -1.45 -7.59 -10.02
N SER A 101 -2.67 -8.10 -10.28
CA SER A 101 -2.93 -9.19 -11.23
C SER A 101 -3.07 -8.76 -12.70
N LYS A 102 -3.08 -7.45 -12.98
CA LYS A 102 -3.30 -6.87 -14.32
C LYS A 102 -2.25 -5.82 -14.67
N ILE A 103 -1.04 -5.99 -14.16
CA ILE A 103 0.09 -5.14 -14.51
C ILE A 103 0.49 -5.48 -15.95
N PRO A 104 0.57 -4.51 -16.88
CA PRO A 104 0.85 -4.77 -18.30
C PRO A 104 2.35 -5.03 -18.55
N LEU A 105 2.94 -5.99 -17.83
CA LEU A 105 4.37 -6.33 -17.89
C LEU A 105 4.55 -7.83 -18.14
N LYS A 106 5.67 -8.21 -18.76
CA LYS A 106 5.92 -9.58 -19.22
C LYS A 106 6.09 -10.56 -18.05
N ASN A 107 5.60 -11.79 -18.19
CA ASN A 107 5.82 -12.86 -17.20
C ASN A 107 7.32 -13.13 -16.98
N HIS A 108 7.68 -13.53 -15.75
CA HIS A 108 9.05 -13.89 -15.32
C HIS A 108 10.13 -12.80 -15.47
N SER A 109 9.75 -11.53 -15.54
CA SER A 109 10.69 -10.41 -15.66
C SER A 109 11.08 -9.76 -14.32
N VAL A 110 10.72 -10.38 -13.19
CA VAL A 110 10.75 -9.73 -11.87
C VAL A 110 11.31 -10.58 -10.72
N LYS A 111 11.97 -9.91 -9.79
CA LYS A 111 12.21 -10.35 -8.41
C LYS A 111 11.32 -9.52 -7.47
N ASP A 112 10.86 -10.08 -6.38
CA ASP A 112 10.14 -9.35 -5.34
C ASP A 112 11.01 -9.09 -4.11
N LEU A 113 10.74 -7.96 -3.47
CA LEU A 113 11.30 -7.57 -2.18
C LEU A 113 10.13 -7.23 -1.25
N ASP A 114 9.98 -8.03 -0.21
CA ASP A 114 9.08 -7.72 0.89
C ASP A 114 9.81 -6.81 1.87
N LEU A 115 9.21 -5.66 2.14
CA LEU A 115 9.71 -4.68 3.09
C LEU A 115 8.93 -4.78 4.38
N ASP A 116 9.66 -4.59 5.49
CA ASP A 116 9.04 -4.27 6.77
C ASP A 116 8.20 -3.01 6.57
N GLY A 117 6.89 -3.18 6.69
CA GLY A 117 5.97 -2.08 6.67
C GLY A 117 5.85 -1.46 8.06
N VAL A 118 4.87 -0.59 8.18
CA VAL A 118 4.54 0.06 9.44
C VAL A 118 3.85 -0.92 10.37
N GLU A 119 4.22 -0.88 11.65
CA GLU A 119 3.47 -1.56 12.70
C GLU A 119 2.27 -0.68 13.05
N PHE A 120 1.07 -1.19 12.79
CA PHE A 120 -0.15 -0.49 13.17
C PHE A 120 -0.63 -1.01 14.51
N GLY A 121 -1.13 -0.10 15.34
CA GLY A 121 -1.61 -0.41 16.67
C GLY A 121 -2.92 0.29 16.98
N GLY A 122 -3.79 -0.38 17.71
CA GLY A 122 -5.02 0.24 18.23
C GLY A 122 -6.07 -0.79 18.63
N ASN A 123 -7.23 -0.29 19.02
CA ASN A 123 -8.39 -1.14 19.27
C ASN A 123 -8.91 -1.75 17.96
N ILE A 124 -9.75 -2.79 18.06
CA ILE A 124 -10.28 -3.52 16.90
C ILE A 124 -10.98 -2.60 15.89
N LYS A 125 -11.76 -1.61 16.37
CA LYS A 125 -12.48 -0.69 15.47
C LYS A 125 -11.50 0.11 14.62
N PHE A 126 -10.44 0.63 15.23
CA PHE A 126 -9.39 1.37 14.54
C PHE A 126 -8.63 0.47 13.55
N LEU A 127 -8.30 -0.76 13.94
CA LEU A 127 -7.60 -1.70 13.05
C LEU A 127 -8.45 -2.10 11.85
N VAL A 128 -9.73 -2.39 12.06
CA VAL A 128 -10.66 -2.66 10.95
C VAL A 128 -10.72 -1.44 10.03
N GLN A 129 -10.86 -0.23 10.58
CA GLN A 129 -10.87 0.98 9.75
C GLN A 129 -9.62 1.12 8.86
N ASN A 130 -8.43 0.88 9.41
CA ASN A 130 -7.17 0.94 8.65
C ASN A 130 -7.06 -0.18 7.60
N ILE A 131 -7.48 -1.40 7.91
CA ILE A 131 -7.49 -2.51 6.94
C ILE A 131 -8.44 -2.19 5.79
N MET A 132 -9.60 -1.61 6.10
CA MET A 132 -10.61 -1.25 5.11
C MET A 132 -10.18 -0.08 4.20
N SER A 133 -9.24 0.76 4.64
CA SER A 133 -8.66 1.82 3.83
C SER A 133 -7.49 1.36 2.95
N VAL A 134 -7.08 0.09 2.99
CA VAL A 134 -6.01 -0.41 2.11
C VAL A 134 -6.48 -0.39 0.65
N SER A 135 -5.62 0.08 -0.25
CA SER A 135 -5.80 0.18 -1.71
C SER A 135 -6.64 -0.93 -2.34
N VAL A 136 -6.26 -2.19 -2.13
CA VAL A 136 -6.96 -3.35 -2.70
C VAL A 136 -8.38 -3.51 -2.15
N VAL A 137 -8.58 -3.21 -0.88
CA VAL A 137 -9.90 -3.26 -0.23
C VAL A 137 -10.76 -2.08 -0.69
N ASN A 138 -10.16 -0.90 -0.85
CA ASN A 138 -10.89 0.28 -1.30
C ASN A 138 -11.37 0.16 -2.75
N ALA A 139 -10.71 -0.66 -3.58
CA ALA A 139 -11.14 -0.97 -4.94
C ALA A 139 -12.32 -1.97 -5.02
N LEU A 140 -12.76 -2.55 -3.90
CA LEU A 140 -13.92 -3.44 -3.89
C LEU A 140 -15.25 -2.68 -4.03
N SER A 141 -16.32 -3.38 -4.38
CA SER A 141 -17.69 -2.82 -4.26
C SER A 141 -18.05 -2.61 -2.79
N GLU A 142 -18.97 -1.67 -2.51
CA GLU A 142 -19.41 -1.34 -1.15
C GLU A 142 -19.97 -2.56 -0.40
N GLU A 143 -20.72 -3.43 -1.07
CA GLU A 143 -21.20 -4.69 -0.50
C GLU A 143 -20.05 -5.61 -0.04
N ASN A 144 -19.02 -5.74 -0.87
CA ASN A 144 -17.85 -6.57 -0.57
C ASN A 144 -16.99 -5.95 0.53
N LYS A 145 -16.85 -4.61 0.56
CA LYS A 145 -16.20 -3.91 1.67
C LYS A 145 -16.92 -4.19 2.99
N GLN A 146 -18.24 -4.06 3.03
CA GLN A 146 -19.01 -4.31 4.25
C GLN A 146 -18.85 -5.76 4.74
N LYS A 147 -18.98 -6.74 3.84
CA LYS A 147 -18.78 -8.16 4.18
C LYS A 147 -17.36 -8.45 4.68
N LEU A 148 -16.35 -7.85 4.06
CA LEU A 148 -14.96 -8.03 4.48
C LEU A 148 -14.71 -7.39 5.85
N GLY A 149 -15.19 -6.16 6.07
CA GLY A 149 -15.04 -5.45 7.34
C GLY A 149 -15.66 -6.23 8.51
N GLU A 150 -16.84 -6.83 8.32
CA GLU A 150 -17.45 -7.70 9.32
C GLU A 150 -16.61 -8.95 9.58
N LYS A 151 -16.12 -9.62 8.53
CA LYS A 151 -15.26 -10.80 8.69
C LYS A 151 -13.96 -10.49 9.43
N VAL A 152 -13.30 -9.37 9.10
CA VAL A 152 -12.06 -8.92 9.76
C VAL A 152 -12.34 -8.59 11.22
N TYR A 153 -13.42 -7.86 11.51
CA TYR A 153 -13.82 -7.56 12.89
C TYR A 153 -14.03 -8.84 13.71
N GLN A 154 -14.82 -9.78 13.19
CA GLN A 154 -15.12 -11.04 13.87
C GLN A 154 -13.85 -11.87 14.07
N PHE A 155 -12.95 -11.88 13.10
CA PHE A 155 -11.66 -12.57 13.22
C PHE A 155 -10.79 -11.95 14.33
N LEU A 156 -10.59 -10.63 14.30
CA LEU A 156 -9.76 -9.93 15.30
C LEU A 156 -10.34 -10.09 16.71
N TYR A 157 -11.66 -9.97 16.85
CA TYR A 157 -12.34 -10.18 18.12
C TYR A 157 -12.21 -11.62 18.62
N LYS A 158 -12.33 -12.61 17.73
CA LYS A 158 -12.14 -14.02 18.10
C LYS A 158 -10.72 -14.32 18.56
N VAL A 159 -9.71 -13.70 17.94
CA VAL A 159 -8.30 -13.96 18.25
C VAL A 159 -7.83 -13.21 19.50
N HIS A 160 -8.25 -11.95 19.66
CA HIS A 160 -7.70 -11.06 20.68
C HIS A 160 -8.70 -10.71 21.81
N GLY A 161 -9.99 -11.01 21.65
CA GLY A 161 -11.03 -10.56 22.55
C GLY A 161 -11.26 -9.05 22.48
N ASP A 162 -11.91 -8.48 23.49
CA ASP A 162 -12.11 -7.03 23.61
C ASP A 162 -10.87 -6.36 24.21
N THR A 163 -9.75 -6.39 23.49
CA THR A 163 -8.51 -5.73 23.92
C THR A 163 -8.51 -4.25 23.54
N GLU A 164 -8.01 -3.41 24.45
CA GLU A 164 -7.86 -1.98 24.17
C GLU A 164 -6.79 -1.70 23.11
N PHE A 165 -5.81 -2.60 22.95
CA PHE A 165 -4.71 -2.41 22.02
C PHE A 165 -4.20 -3.72 21.43
N ILE A 166 -4.15 -3.79 20.10
CA ILE A 166 -3.55 -4.88 19.32
C ILE A 166 -2.54 -4.26 18.37
N LYS A 167 -1.42 -4.95 18.14
CA LYS A 167 -0.35 -4.54 17.23
C LYS A 167 -0.28 -5.50 16.03
N ILE A 168 -0.35 -4.98 14.82
CA ILE A 168 -0.30 -5.73 13.56
C ILE A 168 0.84 -5.18 12.70
N PRO A 169 1.86 -6.00 12.36
CA PRO A 169 2.88 -5.60 11.40
C PRO A 169 2.30 -5.64 9.98
N PHE A 170 2.42 -4.54 9.25
CA PHE A 170 2.16 -4.54 7.81
C PHE A 170 3.46 -4.76 7.04
N LYS A 171 3.35 -5.24 5.81
CA LYS A 171 4.47 -5.34 4.88
C LYS A 171 4.15 -4.62 3.58
N THR A 172 5.14 -3.96 3.00
CA THR A 172 5.04 -3.35 1.67
C THR A 172 5.77 -4.26 0.69
N LYS A 173 5.18 -4.53 -0.47
CA LYS A 173 5.81 -5.37 -1.49
C LYS A 173 6.28 -4.53 -2.67
N ILE A 174 7.57 -4.57 -2.96
CA ILE A 174 8.16 -3.94 -4.14
C ILE A 174 8.56 -5.01 -5.14
N VAL A 175 8.26 -4.77 -6.42
CA VAL A 175 8.66 -5.66 -7.50
C VAL A 175 9.76 -4.99 -8.31
N ILE A 176 10.91 -5.66 -8.39
CA ILE A 176 12.13 -5.14 -9.00
C ILE A 176 12.41 -5.93 -10.28
N TYR A 177 12.59 -5.22 -11.38
CA TYR A 177 12.88 -5.84 -12.67
C TYR A 177 14.39 -5.96 -12.81
N LYS A 178 14.88 -7.21 -12.94
CA LYS A 178 16.29 -7.45 -13.22
C LYS A 178 16.43 -7.93 -14.67
N VAL A 179 17.26 -7.24 -15.44
CA VAL A 179 17.77 -7.78 -16.70
C VAL A 179 18.84 -8.82 -16.36
N LYS A 180 18.71 -10.02 -16.91
CA LYS A 180 19.77 -11.03 -16.87
C LYS A 180 20.82 -10.72 -17.91
#